data_AF-A0A7M4BL02-F1
#
_entry.id   AF-A0A7M4BL02-F1
#
_cell.length_a   1.000
_cell.length_b   1.000
_cell.length_c   1.000
_cell.angle_alpha   90.00
_cell.angle_beta   90.00
_cell.angle_gamma   90.00
#
_symmetry.space_group_name_H-M   'P 1'
#
loop_
_entity.id
_entity.type
_entity.pdbx_description
1 polymer ?
#
loop_
_entity_poly.entity_id
_entity_poly.type
_entity_poly.pdbx_seq_one_letter_code
_entity_poly.pdbx_strand_id
1 'polypeptide(L)'
;MRILVGICIITLALLSCYLSDKQEQAVQTFFENLEMESYDKGPDEIITEGKFSNLRLYVAEHRLLVDIKKTIISLKDPNYRDVPPVPDYNEEYFNKFFLDLGSDRSKELIKLFGRLKNEQNNKFKHGVYWLYSCIRDLYSPDIKYSGEGGHEYWYNGREVFMPRPTIDQQYFKVKEVIEQYALR
;
A
#
# COMPACT_ATOMS: atom_id res chain seq x y z
N MET A 1 25.62 -27.11 23.47
CA MET A 1 24.90 -26.80 22.22
C MET A 1 23.63 -25.96 22.41
N ARG A 2 22.77 -26.19 23.43
CA ARG A 2 21.52 -25.42 23.61
C ARG A 2 21.70 -23.92 23.87
N ILE A 3 22.76 -23.51 24.58
CA ILE A 3 23.03 -22.10 24.90
C ILE A 3 23.48 -21.32 23.64
N LEU A 4 24.28 -21.95 22.78
CA LEU A 4 24.76 -21.37 21.52
C LEU A 4 23.61 -21.12 20.53
N VAL A 5 22.64 -22.04 20.46
CA VAL A 5 21.44 -21.88 19.61
C VAL A 5 20.55 -20.73 20.11
N GLY A 6 20.40 -20.58 21.43
CA GLY A 6 19.64 -19.48 22.03
C GLY A 6 20.24 -18.11 21.73
N ILE A 7 21.58 -17.98 21.79
CA ILE A 7 22.29 -16.74 21.47
C ILE A 7 22.11 -16.37 20.00
N CYS A 8 22.21 -17.34 19.07
CA CYS A 8 22.00 -17.10 17.64
C CYS A 8 20.59 -16.56 17.32
N ILE A 9 19.55 -17.09 17.97
CA ILE A 9 18.17 -16.64 17.74
C ILE A 9 17.97 -15.20 18.21
N ILE A 10 18.53 -14.83 19.37
CA ILE A 10 18.45 -13.46 19.90
C ILE A 10 19.20 -12.49 18.97
N THR A 11 20.40 -12.85 18.49
CA THR A 11 21.14 -12.00 17.56
C THR A 11 20.42 -11.82 16.22
N LEU A 12 19.74 -12.85 15.71
CA LEU A 12 18.96 -12.76 14.46
C LEU A 12 17.72 -11.89 14.64
N ALA A 13 17.02 -12.02 15.77
CA ALA A 13 15.85 -11.19 16.09
C ALA A 13 16.24 -9.70 16.24
N LEU A 14 17.35 -9.42 16.94
CA LEU A 14 17.88 -8.06 17.07
C LEU A 14 18.36 -7.50 15.73
N LEU A 15 18.97 -8.33 14.87
CA LEU A 15 19.41 -7.92 13.54
C LEU A 15 18.22 -7.63 12.61
N SER A 16 17.13 -8.41 12.69
CA SER A 16 15.90 -8.14 11.94
C SER A 16 15.17 -6.89 12.43
N CYS A 17 15.15 -6.62 13.74
CA CYS A 17 14.64 -5.35 14.28
C CYS A 17 15.50 -4.17 13.83
N TYR A 18 16.83 -4.31 13.88
CA TYR A 18 17.77 -3.28 13.44
C TYR A 18 17.67 -2.99 11.94
N LEU A 19 17.48 -4.01 11.11
CA LEU A 19 17.25 -3.86 9.67
C LEU A 19 15.88 -3.24 9.37
N SER A 20 14.85 -3.55 10.15
CA SER A 20 13.52 -2.93 10.04
C SER A 20 13.56 -1.43 10.38
N ASP A 21 14.20 -1.06 11.50
CA ASP A 21 14.40 0.35 11.88
C ASP A 21 15.24 1.11 10.85
N LYS A 22 16.24 0.45 10.24
CA LYS A 22 17.03 1.05 9.17
C LYS A 22 16.30 1.16 7.84
N GLN A 23 15.35 0.27 7.53
CA GLN A 23 14.46 0.48 6.39
C GLN A 23 13.56 1.69 6.64
N GLU A 24 12.99 1.81 7.84
CA GLU A 24 12.15 2.95 8.23
C GLU A 24 12.94 4.27 8.19
N GLN A 25 14.18 4.28 8.69
CA GLN A 25 15.08 5.43 8.58
C GLN A 25 15.54 5.72 7.14
N ALA A 26 15.92 4.72 6.34
CA ALA A 26 16.35 4.95 4.96
C ALA A 26 15.21 5.44 4.07
N VAL A 27 14.00 4.94 4.30
CA VAL A 27 12.76 5.48 3.74
C VAL A 27 12.60 6.93 4.18
N GLN A 28 12.67 7.21 5.48
CA GLN A 28 12.50 8.56 5.99
C GLN A 28 13.54 9.55 5.47
N THR A 29 14.82 9.18 5.40
CA THR A 29 15.90 10.02 4.86
C THR A 29 15.78 10.23 3.34
N PHE A 30 15.33 9.22 2.58
CA PHE A 30 15.05 9.39 1.15
C PHE A 30 13.88 10.36 0.92
N PHE A 31 12.83 10.27 1.74
CA PHE A 31 11.65 11.13 1.63
C PHE A 31 11.86 12.53 2.22
N GLU A 32 12.66 12.72 3.26
CA GLU A 32 13.02 14.05 3.77
C GLU A 32 13.86 14.82 2.75
N ASN A 33 14.79 14.15 2.06
CA ASN A 33 15.56 14.76 0.97
C ASN A 33 14.66 15.15 -0.23
N LEU A 34 13.65 14.33 -0.56
CA LEU A 34 12.71 14.61 -1.65
C LEU A 34 11.58 15.58 -1.26
N GLU A 35 11.12 15.60 -0.01
CA GLU A 35 10.20 16.61 0.51
C GLU A 35 10.88 17.97 0.41
N MET A 36 12.14 18.08 0.87
CA MET A 36 12.94 19.30 0.79
C MET A 36 13.18 19.76 -0.65
N GLU A 37 13.49 18.87 -1.59
CA GLU A 37 13.60 19.23 -3.03
C GLU A 37 12.25 19.58 -3.66
N SER A 38 11.15 18.95 -3.23
CA SER A 38 9.83 19.21 -3.81
C SER A 38 9.23 20.54 -3.35
N TYR A 39 9.59 21.03 -2.16
CA TYR A 39 9.05 22.28 -1.60
C TYR A 39 9.49 23.51 -2.40
N ASP A 40 10.65 23.44 -3.04
CA ASP A 40 11.19 24.51 -3.90
C ASP A 40 10.65 24.43 -5.35
N LYS A 41 9.91 23.35 -5.67
CA LYS A 41 9.43 23.02 -7.01
C LYS A 41 7.94 23.27 -7.17
N GLY A 42 7.55 23.76 -8.35
CA GLY A 42 6.15 24.01 -8.68
C GLY A 42 5.32 22.72 -8.68
N PRO A 43 4.01 22.78 -8.35
CA PRO A 43 3.15 21.59 -8.29
C PRO A 43 3.03 20.86 -9.64
N ASP A 44 3.30 21.56 -10.75
CA ASP A 44 3.27 21.06 -12.13
C ASP A 44 4.61 20.51 -12.61
N GLU A 45 5.63 20.44 -11.76
CA GLU A 45 6.89 19.77 -12.08
C GLU A 45 6.72 18.24 -11.98
N ILE A 46 7.33 17.52 -12.93
CA ILE A 46 7.32 16.05 -12.97
C ILE A 46 8.53 15.52 -12.21
N ILE A 47 8.31 14.55 -11.33
CA ILE A 47 9.36 13.80 -10.65
C ILE A 47 10.03 12.85 -11.64
N THR A 48 11.34 13.04 -11.86
CA THR A 48 12.15 12.24 -12.79
C THR A 48 13.04 11.22 -12.10
N GLU A 49 13.11 11.24 -10.77
CA GLU A 49 14.01 10.39 -9.99
C GLU A 49 13.23 9.54 -8.97
N GLY A 50 13.89 8.48 -8.47
CA GLY A 50 13.31 7.57 -7.48
C GLY A 50 12.45 6.44 -8.06
N LYS A 51 11.88 5.63 -7.16
CA LYS A 51 11.21 4.35 -7.48
C LYS A 51 10.01 4.50 -8.43
N PHE A 52 9.32 5.64 -8.36
CA PHE A 52 8.12 5.92 -9.13
C PHE A 52 8.37 6.85 -10.33
N SER A 53 9.63 7.10 -10.71
CA SER A 53 9.98 7.96 -11.85
C SER A 53 9.31 7.54 -13.16
N ASN A 54 9.17 6.23 -13.39
CA ASN A 54 8.48 5.66 -14.56
C ASN A 54 6.99 6.02 -14.62
N LEU A 55 6.38 6.36 -13.48
CA LEU A 55 4.99 6.83 -13.42
C LEU A 55 4.89 8.31 -13.81
N ARG A 56 6.01 9.05 -13.92
CA ARG A 56 6.07 10.47 -14.29
C ARG A 56 5.11 11.33 -13.46
N LEU A 57 5.04 11.08 -12.16
CA LEU A 57 4.12 11.79 -11.26
C LEU A 57 4.47 13.27 -11.17
N TYR A 58 3.47 14.13 -11.14
CA TYR A 58 3.66 15.52 -10.72
C TYR A 58 4.03 15.59 -9.24
N VAL A 59 4.70 16.66 -8.80
CA VAL A 59 5.07 16.87 -7.38
C VAL A 59 3.84 16.72 -6.47
N ALA A 60 2.69 17.28 -6.85
CA ALA A 60 1.46 17.14 -6.08
C ALA A 60 0.95 15.69 -6.01
N GLU A 61 1.03 14.93 -7.10
CA GLU A 61 0.66 13.51 -7.14
C GLU A 61 1.61 12.67 -6.27
N HIS A 62 2.91 12.97 -6.33
CA HIS A 62 3.91 12.30 -5.49
C HIS A 62 3.65 12.53 -4.00
N ARG A 63 3.34 13.78 -3.59
CA ARG A 63 2.96 14.11 -2.21
C ARG A 63 1.73 13.33 -1.75
N LEU A 64 0.70 13.25 -2.58
CA LEU A 64 -0.50 12.46 -2.27
C LEU A 64 -0.20 10.97 -2.13
N LEU A 65 0.69 10.42 -2.97
CA LEU A 65 1.11 9.02 -2.84
C LEU A 65 1.85 8.77 -1.51
N VAL A 66 2.68 9.73 -1.07
CA VAL A 66 3.32 9.71 0.25
C VAL A 66 2.30 9.76 1.38
N ASP A 67 1.27 10.61 1.27
CA ASP A 67 0.19 10.70 2.27
C ASP A 67 -0.59 9.39 2.40
N ILE A 68 -0.91 8.75 1.27
CA ILE A 68 -1.55 7.43 1.23
C ILE A 68 -0.67 6.44 2.00
N LYS A 69 0.64 6.37 1.68
CA LYS A 69 1.58 5.47 2.35
C LYS A 69 1.67 5.72 3.86
N LYS A 70 1.89 6.97 4.27
CA LYS A 70 1.95 7.38 5.69
C LYS A 70 0.67 6.97 6.44
N THR A 71 -0.48 7.10 5.77
CA THR A 71 -1.76 6.67 6.33
C THR A 71 -1.79 5.16 6.52
N ILE A 72 -1.43 4.34 5.52
CA ILE A 72 -1.38 2.87 5.66
C ILE A 72 -0.46 2.45 6.83
N ILE A 73 0.72 3.07 6.94
CA ILE A 73 1.66 2.78 8.05
C ILE A 73 1.01 3.08 9.40
N SER A 74 0.31 4.21 9.50
CA SER A 74 -0.43 4.57 10.72
C SER A 74 -1.54 3.57 11.05
N LEU A 75 -2.14 2.92 10.03
CA LEU A 75 -3.14 1.87 10.21
C LEU A 75 -2.54 0.54 10.70
N LYS A 76 -1.22 0.41 10.86
CA LYS A 76 -0.63 -0.74 11.56
C LYS A 76 -0.93 -0.72 13.06
N ASP A 77 -1.15 0.47 13.64
CA ASP A 77 -1.44 0.62 15.05
C ASP A 77 -2.88 0.14 15.35
N PRO A 78 -3.07 -0.91 16.17
CA PRO A 78 -4.40 -1.39 16.54
C PRO A 78 -5.23 -0.36 17.34
N ASN A 79 -4.61 0.69 17.88
CA ASN A 79 -5.32 1.77 18.58
C ASN A 79 -5.98 2.77 17.63
N TYR A 80 -5.80 2.61 16.32
CA TYR A 80 -6.43 3.43 15.30
C TYR A 80 -7.91 3.06 15.15
N ARG A 81 -8.82 3.90 15.69
CA ARG A 81 -10.23 3.51 15.90
C ARG A 81 -11.16 3.63 14.69
N ASP A 82 -10.77 4.42 13.68
CA ASP A 82 -11.70 4.79 12.59
C ASP A 82 -11.83 3.71 11.52
N VAL A 83 -10.78 2.91 11.30
CA VAL A 83 -10.73 1.86 10.27
C VAL A 83 -10.01 0.63 10.81
N PRO A 84 -10.27 -0.59 10.27
CA PRO A 84 -9.58 -1.79 10.73
C PRO A 84 -8.06 -1.69 10.49
N PRO A 85 -7.24 -2.24 11.40
CA PRO A 85 -5.80 -2.21 11.23
C PRO A 85 -5.33 -3.12 10.10
N VAL A 86 -4.18 -2.78 9.51
CA VAL A 86 -3.51 -3.56 8.45
C VAL A 86 -2.10 -3.96 8.92
N PRO A 87 -2.01 -4.85 9.94
CA PRO A 87 -0.73 -5.21 10.56
C PRO A 87 0.23 -5.89 9.59
N ASP A 88 -0.31 -6.47 8.52
CA ASP A 88 0.38 -7.15 7.43
C ASP A 88 0.81 -6.20 6.30
N TYR A 89 0.96 -4.90 6.58
CA TYR A 89 1.48 -3.95 5.59
C TYR A 89 2.82 -4.40 4.99
N ASN A 90 2.83 -4.54 3.67
CA ASN A 90 3.99 -4.90 2.88
C ASN A 90 4.23 -3.80 1.84
N GLU A 91 5.35 -3.10 2.01
CA GLU A 91 5.75 -2.01 1.12
C GLU A 91 6.06 -2.49 -0.31
N GLU A 92 6.57 -3.70 -0.49
CA GLU A 92 6.82 -4.26 -1.81
C GLU A 92 5.51 -4.42 -2.60
N TYR A 93 4.45 -4.92 -1.96
CA TYR A 93 3.13 -5.06 -2.58
C TYR A 93 2.54 -3.70 -2.97
N PHE A 94 2.65 -2.71 -2.07
CA PHE A 94 2.21 -1.35 -2.35
C PHE A 94 2.91 -0.77 -3.58
N ASN A 95 4.24 -0.85 -3.59
CA ASN A 95 5.01 -0.32 -4.70
C ASN A 95 4.73 -1.07 -6.01
N LYS A 96 4.66 -2.40 -5.94
CA LYS A 96 4.36 -3.25 -7.10
C LYS A 96 3.00 -2.94 -7.70
N PHE A 97 1.98 -2.69 -6.88
CA PHE A 97 0.65 -2.30 -7.36
C PHE A 97 0.67 -1.07 -8.26
N PHE A 98 1.22 0.05 -7.79
CA PHE A 98 1.26 1.28 -8.59
C PHE A 98 2.18 1.18 -9.82
N LEU A 99 3.23 0.35 -9.76
CA LEU A 99 4.07 0.10 -10.93
C LEU A 99 3.35 -0.77 -11.97
N ASP A 100 2.67 -1.84 -11.53
CA ASP A 100 1.93 -2.76 -12.40
C ASP A 100 0.68 -2.10 -13.02
N LEU A 101 0.09 -1.08 -12.38
CA LEU A 101 -0.97 -0.26 -12.97
C LEU A 101 -0.48 0.61 -14.15
N GLY A 102 0.81 0.95 -14.18
CA GLY A 102 1.36 1.92 -15.11
C GLY A 102 0.98 3.37 -14.80
N SER A 103 1.60 4.30 -15.54
CA SER A 103 1.50 5.75 -15.32
C SER A 103 0.05 6.24 -15.24
N ASP A 104 -0.77 5.97 -16.25
CA ASP A 104 -2.06 6.63 -16.41
C ASP A 104 -3.05 6.24 -15.31
N ARG A 105 -3.19 4.94 -15.04
CA ARG A 105 -4.09 4.43 -13.99
C ARG A 105 -3.60 4.77 -12.59
N SER A 106 -2.28 4.76 -12.36
CA SER A 106 -1.73 5.19 -11.07
C SER A 106 -2.01 6.67 -10.79
N LYS A 107 -1.81 7.56 -11.78
CA LYS A 107 -2.14 8.98 -11.64
C LYS A 107 -3.62 9.20 -11.42
N GLU A 108 -4.47 8.51 -12.19
CA GLU A 108 -5.93 8.59 -12.04
C GLU A 108 -6.34 8.24 -10.60
N LEU A 109 -5.83 7.11 -10.08
CA LEU A 109 -6.15 6.65 -8.74
C LEU A 109 -5.64 7.62 -7.65
N ILE A 110 -4.39 8.11 -7.78
CA ILE A 110 -3.81 9.09 -6.85
C ILE A 110 -4.64 10.39 -6.83
N LYS A 111 -5.10 10.86 -7.99
CA LYS A 111 -5.95 12.06 -8.07
C LYS A 111 -7.30 11.86 -7.37
N LEU A 112 -7.90 10.67 -7.49
CA LEU A 112 -9.13 10.35 -6.78
C LEU A 112 -8.94 10.42 -5.26
N PHE A 113 -7.82 9.92 -4.76
CA PHE A 113 -7.44 10.08 -3.35
C PHE A 113 -7.24 11.53 -2.92
N GLY A 114 -6.68 12.37 -3.80
CA GLY A 114 -6.58 13.82 -3.58
C GLY A 114 -7.93 14.48 -3.32
N ARG A 115 -8.99 14.04 -4.01
CA ARG A 115 -10.36 14.53 -3.77
C ARG A 115 -10.87 14.12 -2.39
N LEU A 116 -10.69 12.85 -2.01
CA LEU A 116 -11.09 12.35 -0.68
C LEU A 116 -10.39 13.08 0.46
N LYS A 117 -9.08 13.39 0.31
CA LYS A 117 -8.30 14.08 1.33
C LYS A 117 -8.85 15.47 1.64
N ASN A 118 -9.36 16.16 0.62
CA ASN A 118 -9.90 17.52 0.75
C ASN A 118 -11.30 17.56 1.36
N GLU A 119 -12.08 16.49 1.23
CA GLU A 119 -13.48 16.46 1.66
C GLU A 119 -13.64 16.07 3.13
N GLN A 120 -13.03 14.95 3.58
CA GLN A 120 -13.09 14.49 4.99
C GLN A 120 -11.95 13.50 5.30
N ASN A 121 -11.24 13.70 6.42
CA ASN A 121 -10.12 12.83 6.82
C ASN A 121 -10.54 11.34 7.00
N ASN A 122 -11.75 11.08 7.51
CA ASN A 122 -12.21 9.69 7.71
C ASN A 122 -12.47 8.94 6.39
N LYS A 123 -13.01 9.63 5.37
CA LYS A 123 -13.20 9.02 4.04
C LYS A 123 -11.86 8.67 3.40
N PHE A 124 -10.87 9.57 3.53
CA PHE A 124 -9.51 9.30 3.06
C PHE A 124 -8.93 8.05 3.71
N LYS A 125 -8.99 7.93 5.05
CA LYS A 125 -8.53 6.74 5.79
C LYS A 125 -9.22 5.46 5.32
N HIS A 126 -10.55 5.48 5.14
CA HIS A 126 -11.31 4.33 4.62
C HIS A 126 -10.91 3.94 3.20
N GLY A 127 -10.73 4.91 2.31
CA GLY A 127 -10.24 4.66 0.96
C GLY A 127 -8.86 4.03 0.98
N VAL A 128 -7.97 4.51 1.85
CA VAL A 128 -6.59 4.00 1.99
C VAL A 128 -6.59 2.56 2.51
N TYR A 129 -7.42 2.27 3.52
CA TYR A 129 -7.63 0.91 4.02
C TYR A 129 -8.13 -0.03 2.91
N TRP A 130 -9.10 0.43 2.11
CA TRP A 130 -9.66 -0.36 1.02
C TRP A 130 -8.64 -0.64 -0.09
N LEU A 131 -7.85 0.38 -0.46
CA LEU A 131 -6.73 0.23 -1.39
C LEU A 131 -5.78 -0.86 -0.91
N TYR A 132 -5.34 -0.82 0.35
CA TYR A 132 -4.41 -1.82 0.85
C TYR A 132 -5.03 -3.23 0.91
N SER A 133 -6.31 -3.34 1.24
CA SER A 133 -7.04 -4.61 1.20
C SER A 133 -7.01 -5.23 -0.21
N CYS A 134 -7.26 -4.42 -1.25
CA CYS A 134 -7.18 -4.85 -2.64
C CYS A 134 -5.76 -5.25 -3.08
N ILE A 135 -4.73 -4.52 -2.61
CA ILE A 135 -3.32 -4.85 -2.86
C ILE A 135 -2.96 -6.19 -2.22
N ARG A 136 -3.42 -6.41 -0.98
CA ARG A 136 -3.19 -7.65 -0.24
C ARG A 136 -3.83 -8.85 -0.93
N ASP A 137 -5.09 -8.73 -1.33
CA ASP A 137 -5.81 -9.77 -2.08
C ASP A 137 -5.06 -10.15 -3.38
N LEU A 138 -4.38 -9.19 -4.00
CA LEU A 138 -3.62 -9.42 -5.23
C LEU A 138 -2.32 -10.19 -4.97
N TYR A 139 -1.51 -9.76 -4.00
CA TYR A 139 -0.12 -10.22 -3.88
C TYR A 139 0.18 -11.12 -2.67
N SER A 140 -0.70 -11.16 -1.67
CA SER A 140 -0.43 -11.96 -0.47
C SER A 140 -0.43 -13.45 -0.80
N PRO A 141 0.64 -14.19 -0.45
CA PRO A 141 0.70 -15.64 -0.59
C PRO A 141 -0.15 -16.35 0.46
N ASP A 142 -0.52 -15.68 1.55
CA ASP A 142 -1.33 -16.23 2.64
C ASP A 142 -2.80 -16.38 2.23
N ILE A 143 -3.23 -15.58 1.25
CA ILE A 143 -4.56 -15.70 0.65
C ILE A 143 -4.47 -16.72 -0.48
N LYS A 144 -5.24 -17.80 -0.37
CA LYS A 144 -5.26 -18.90 -1.33
C LYS A 144 -6.50 -18.79 -2.20
N TYR A 145 -6.35 -18.86 -3.51
CA TYR A 145 -7.48 -18.82 -4.43
C TYR A 145 -7.73 -20.19 -5.08
N SER A 146 -8.90 -20.35 -5.70
CA SER A 146 -9.24 -21.59 -6.40
C SER A 146 -8.19 -21.94 -7.46
N GLY A 147 -7.77 -23.21 -7.46
CA GLY A 147 -6.72 -23.71 -8.34
C GLY A 147 -5.28 -23.42 -7.86
N GLU A 148 -5.10 -22.64 -6.80
CA GLU A 148 -3.80 -22.46 -6.14
C GLU A 148 -3.65 -23.47 -5.03
N GLY A 149 -2.70 -24.41 -5.16
CA GLY A 149 -2.43 -25.40 -4.11
C GLY A 149 -3.61 -26.35 -3.79
N GLY A 150 -4.58 -26.49 -4.69
CA GLY A 150 -5.75 -27.36 -4.49
C GLY A 150 -6.81 -26.78 -3.55
N HIS A 151 -6.81 -25.46 -3.33
CA HIS A 151 -7.84 -24.81 -2.52
C HIS A 151 -9.18 -24.72 -3.29
N GLU A 152 -10.26 -25.14 -2.64
CA GLU A 152 -11.62 -25.09 -3.16
C GLU A 152 -12.51 -24.35 -2.16
N TYR A 153 -13.36 -23.46 -2.66
CA TYR A 153 -14.32 -22.73 -1.83
C TYR A 153 -15.68 -23.39 -1.93
N TRP A 154 -16.36 -23.58 -0.80
CA TRP A 154 -17.69 -24.19 -0.75
C TRP A 154 -18.69 -23.21 -0.15
N TYR A 155 -19.77 -22.92 -0.87
CA TYR A 155 -20.85 -22.06 -0.40
C TYR A 155 -22.20 -22.76 -0.60
N ASN A 156 -22.98 -22.91 0.47
CA ASN A 156 -24.26 -23.64 0.48
C ASN A 156 -24.17 -25.04 -0.17
N GLY A 157 -23.09 -25.77 0.10
CA GLY A 157 -22.87 -27.12 -0.42
C GLY A 157 -22.49 -27.21 -1.90
N ARG A 158 -22.20 -26.08 -2.57
CA ARG A 158 -21.66 -26.06 -3.93
C ARG A 158 -20.25 -25.49 -3.93
N GLU A 159 -19.39 -26.10 -4.75
CA GLU A 159 -18.08 -25.54 -5.04
C GLU A 159 -18.24 -24.21 -5.78
N VAL A 160 -17.51 -23.20 -5.35
CA VAL A 160 -17.45 -21.86 -5.95
C VAL A 160 -16.02 -21.62 -6.40
N PHE A 161 -15.86 -21.37 -7.69
CA PHE A 161 -14.57 -21.01 -8.24
C PHE A 161 -14.25 -19.53 -7.96
N MET A 162 -13.26 -19.28 -7.11
CA MET A 162 -12.80 -17.94 -6.74
C MET A 162 -11.32 -17.80 -7.14
N PRO A 163 -11.01 -17.40 -8.39
CA PRO A 163 -9.63 -17.22 -8.83
C PRO A 163 -9.00 -15.98 -8.18
N ARG A 164 -7.67 -15.92 -8.16
CA ARG A 164 -6.95 -14.71 -7.72
C ARG A 164 -7.36 -13.53 -8.61
N PRO A 165 -7.71 -12.38 -8.02
CA PRO A 165 -8.14 -11.23 -8.79
C PRO A 165 -6.99 -10.72 -9.65
N THR A 166 -7.32 -10.10 -10.78
CA THR A 166 -6.33 -9.43 -11.62
C THR A 166 -6.06 -8.01 -11.12
N ILE A 167 -4.94 -7.42 -11.56
CA ILE A 167 -4.63 -6.02 -11.29
C ILE A 167 -5.76 -5.07 -11.75
N ASP A 168 -6.35 -5.34 -12.91
CA ASP A 168 -7.47 -4.56 -13.46
C ASP A 168 -8.72 -4.66 -12.60
N GLN A 169 -9.06 -5.85 -12.12
CA GLN A 169 -10.20 -6.04 -11.22
C GLN A 169 -10.02 -5.25 -9.92
N GLN A 170 -8.82 -5.29 -9.34
CA GLN A 170 -8.53 -4.54 -8.13
C GLN A 170 -8.50 -3.03 -8.38
N TYR A 171 -7.95 -2.59 -9.50
CA TYR A 171 -8.01 -1.19 -9.92
C TYR A 171 -9.43 -0.65 -9.93
N PHE A 172 -10.34 -1.31 -10.65
CA PHE A 172 -11.74 -0.88 -10.74
C PHE A 172 -12.46 -0.97 -9.40
N LYS A 173 -12.20 -2.01 -8.60
CA LYS A 173 -12.78 -2.17 -7.26
C LYS A 173 -12.38 -1.05 -6.30
N VAL A 174 -11.13 -0.60 -6.34
CA VAL A 174 -10.68 0.54 -5.53
C VAL A 174 -11.30 1.84 -6.06
N LYS A 175 -11.24 2.05 -7.37
CA LYS A 175 -11.78 3.23 -8.03
C LYS A 175 -13.26 3.44 -7.71
N GLU A 176 -14.09 2.40 -7.88
CA GLU A 176 -15.53 2.47 -7.64
C GLU A 176 -15.85 2.88 -6.19
N VAL A 177 -15.15 2.28 -5.22
CA VAL A 177 -15.36 2.61 -3.80
C VAL A 177 -14.97 4.05 -3.47
N ILE A 178 -13.85 4.52 -4.02
CA ILE A 178 -13.42 5.92 -3.83
C ILE A 178 -14.44 6.88 -4.46
N GLU A 179 -14.90 6.59 -5.67
CA GLU A 179 -15.90 7.42 -6.36
C GLU A 179 -17.22 7.48 -5.58
N GLN A 180 -17.67 6.36 -5.00
CA GLN A 180 -18.84 6.34 -4.13
C GLN A 180 -18.67 7.21 -2.87
N TYR A 181 -17.46 7.29 -2.31
CA TYR A 181 -17.20 8.16 -1.15
C TYR A 181 -17.05 9.64 -1.52
N ALA A 182 -16.56 9.94 -2.72
CA ALA A 182 -16.40 11.32 -3.21
C ALA A 182 -17.72 11.94 -3.71
N LEU A 183 -18.69 11.13 -4.13
CA LEU A 183 -19.98 11.62 -4.65
C LEU A 183 -21.08 11.75 -3.59
N ARG A 184 -20.81 11.37 -2.33
CA ARG A 184 -21.76 11.45 -1.20
C ARG A 184 -21.36 12.55 -0.23
#